data_AF-H8XTW9-F1
#
_entry.id   AF-H8XTW9-F1
#
_cell.length_a   1.000
_cell.length_b   1.000
_cell.length_c   1.000
_cell.angle_alpha   90.00
_cell.angle_beta   90.00
_cell.angle_gamma   90.00
#
_symmetry.space_group_name_H-M   'P 1'
#
loop_
_entity.id
_entity.type
_entity.pdbx_description
1 polymer ?
#
loop_
_entity_poly.entity_id
_entity_poly.type
_entity_poly.pdbx_seq_one_letter_code
_entity_poly.pdbx_strand_id
1 'polypeptide(L)'
;MKHPKVYLLTKKDNKYEIYFGEFSTLDGIKLLDKNLKIKFEEFGATNYKKIGFATENDIPKLESIVEFVNFLENGDYIDIIQCEIEIIGIGKLSTHDDGECCFTLDSKEMTFELIKKAAPIEYQDKILSELINNQNKYIKIDSNGNIERYFTFNDYIKNCP
;
A
#
# COMPACT_ATOMS: atom_id res chain seq x y z
N MET A 1 13.01 4.95 -3.21
CA MET A 1 11.61 4.57 -2.92
C MET A 1 11.24 5.28 -1.63
N LYS A 2 10.03 5.84 -1.51
CA LYS A 2 9.55 6.36 -0.23
C LYS A 2 9.37 5.17 0.73
N HIS A 3 9.34 5.40 2.04
CA HIS A 3 9.02 4.38 3.04
C HIS A 3 7.75 4.78 3.78
N PRO A 4 6.89 3.82 4.19
CA PRO A 4 5.74 4.13 5.03
C PRO A 4 6.20 4.78 6.33
N LYS A 5 5.46 5.79 6.81
CA LYS A 5 5.71 6.38 8.13
C LYS A 5 5.12 5.55 9.26
N VAL A 6 4.05 4.83 8.95
CA VAL A 6 3.33 3.97 9.89
C VAL A 6 2.96 2.65 9.21
N TYR A 7 3.07 1.58 9.98
CA TYR A 7 2.82 0.20 9.55
C TYR A 7 1.77 -0.41 10.48
N LEU A 8 0.93 -1.27 9.95
CA LEU A 8 0.05 -2.12 10.75
C LEU A 8 -0.06 -3.49 10.07
N LEU A 9 -0.03 -4.54 10.88
CA LEU A 9 -0.27 -5.91 10.47
C LEU A 9 -1.44 -6.47 11.27
N THR A 10 -2.45 -6.96 10.58
CA THR A 10 -3.58 -7.68 11.17
C THR A 10 -3.67 -9.08 10.54
N LYS A 11 -4.33 -9.98 11.26
CA LYS A 11 -4.72 -11.28 10.71
C LYS A 11 -6.22 -11.45 10.92
N LYS A 12 -6.98 -11.59 9.84
CA LYS A 12 -8.44 -11.71 9.84
C LYS A 12 -8.86 -12.75 8.82
N ASP A 13 -9.78 -13.64 9.20
CA ASP A 13 -10.34 -14.66 8.30
C ASP A 13 -9.28 -15.48 7.52
N ASN A 14 -8.19 -15.86 8.21
CA ASN A 14 -7.01 -16.52 7.65
C ASN A 14 -6.18 -15.73 6.63
N LYS A 15 -6.52 -14.46 6.38
CA LYS A 15 -5.74 -13.54 5.56
C LYS A 15 -4.88 -12.62 6.43
N TYR A 16 -3.84 -12.09 5.80
CA TYR A 16 -2.93 -11.10 6.38
C TYR A 16 -3.22 -9.75 5.74
N GLU A 17 -3.58 -8.76 6.55
CA GLU A 17 -3.77 -7.39 6.06
C GLU A 17 -2.60 -6.54 6.52
N ILE A 18 -2.02 -5.78 5.59
CA ILE A 18 -0.91 -4.87 5.84
C ILE A 18 -1.36 -3.48 5.47
N TYR A 19 -1.23 -2.54 6.39
CA TYR A 19 -1.47 -1.13 6.15
C TYR A 19 -0.14 -0.37 6.17
N PHE A 20 0.05 0.46 5.15
CA PHE A 20 1.17 1.38 4.99
C PHE A 20 0.62 2.81 4.89
N GLY A 21 0.85 3.62 5.92
CA GLY A 21 0.43 5.02 5.95
C GLY A 21 1.48 5.96 5.37
N GLU A 22 0.99 7.03 4.74
CA GLU A 22 1.76 7.97 3.91
C GLU A 22 2.51 7.28 2.76
N PHE A 23 1.85 6.30 2.13
CA PHE A 23 2.43 5.46 1.10
C PHE A 23 1.51 5.45 -0.12
N SER A 24 2.01 5.97 -1.24
CA SER A 24 1.19 6.15 -2.44
C SER A 24 0.83 4.82 -3.10
N THR A 25 -0.17 4.86 -3.99
CA THR A 25 -0.52 3.76 -4.88
C THR A 25 0.67 3.33 -5.71
N LEU A 26 1.42 4.30 -6.25
CA LEU A 26 2.63 4.01 -7.03
C LEU A 26 3.70 3.32 -6.18
N ASP A 27 3.93 3.80 -4.95
CA ASP A 27 4.90 3.18 -4.03
C ASP A 27 4.48 1.74 -3.68
N GLY A 28 3.19 1.51 -3.38
CA GLY A 28 2.60 0.20 -3.11
C GLY A 28 2.79 -0.78 -4.26
N ILE A 29 2.37 -0.38 -5.46
CA ILE A 29 2.44 -1.23 -6.66
C ILE A 29 3.87 -1.61 -7.01
N LYS A 30 4.85 -0.71 -6.79
CA LYS A 30 6.28 -0.98 -7.04
C LYS A 30 6.89 -2.04 -6.12
N LEU A 31 6.23 -2.46 -5.05
CA LEU A 31 6.70 -3.56 -4.20
C LEU A 31 6.48 -4.95 -4.86
N LEU A 32 5.56 -5.03 -5.81
CA LEU A 32 5.13 -6.25 -6.47
C LEU A 32 6.03 -6.62 -7.66
N ASP A 33 6.03 -7.90 -8.03
CA ASP A 33 6.71 -8.32 -9.26
C ASP A 33 5.98 -7.75 -10.48
N LYS A 34 6.76 -7.12 -11.37
CA LYS A 34 6.27 -6.39 -12.54
C LYS A 34 5.42 -7.23 -13.51
N ASN A 35 5.61 -8.55 -13.52
CA ASN A 35 4.92 -9.47 -14.43
C ASN A 35 3.62 -10.04 -13.85
N LEU A 36 3.28 -9.71 -12.60
CA LEU A 36 2.04 -10.16 -12.01
C LEU A 36 0.85 -9.55 -12.75
N LYS A 37 -0.15 -10.40 -12.96
CA LYS A 37 -1.42 -9.98 -13.57
C LYS A 37 -2.28 -9.31 -12.52
N ILE A 38 -3.02 -8.30 -12.97
CA ILE A 38 -3.94 -7.55 -12.13
C ILE A 38 -5.30 -7.44 -12.80
N LYS A 39 -6.30 -7.14 -11.98
CA LYS A 39 -7.63 -6.75 -12.42
C LYS A 39 -8.11 -5.62 -11.54
N PHE A 40 -8.59 -4.54 -12.14
CA PHE A 40 -9.24 -3.47 -11.39
C PHE A 40 -10.60 -3.94 -10.88
N GLU A 41 -10.83 -3.76 -9.59
CA GLU A 41 -12.14 -3.86 -8.97
C GLU A 41 -12.80 -2.49 -8.91
N GLU A 42 -12.01 -1.46 -8.62
CA GLU A 42 -12.45 -0.07 -8.54
C GLU A 42 -11.30 0.88 -8.88
N PHE A 43 -11.59 1.95 -9.60
CA PHE A 43 -10.65 3.05 -9.80
C PHE A 43 -11.43 4.36 -9.79
N GLY A 44 -10.91 5.35 -9.07
CA GLY A 44 -11.46 6.69 -8.99
C GLY A 44 -10.33 7.69 -8.97
N ALA A 45 -10.32 8.60 -9.94
CA ALA A 45 -9.29 9.63 -10.03
C ALA A 45 -9.83 10.94 -10.59
N THR A 46 -9.16 12.04 -10.24
CA THR A 46 -9.39 13.35 -10.85
C THR A 46 -8.17 13.80 -11.65
N ASN A 47 -8.31 14.90 -12.39
CA ASN A 47 -7.26 15.49 -13.24
C ASN A 47 -6.77 14.62 -14.42
N TYR A 48 -7.39 13.46 -14.66
CA TYR A 48 -7.12 12.65 -15.84
C TYR A 48 -7.81 13.19 -17.11
N LYS A 49 -7.03 13.53 -18.14
CA LYS A 49 -7.53 13.96 -19.48
C LYS A 49 -8.62 15.04 -19.46
N LYS A 50 -8.61 15.93 -18.45
CA LYS A 50 -9.63 16.99 -18.23
C LYS A 50 -11.05 16.44 -18.01
N ILE A 51 -11.17 15.16 -17.65
CA ILE A 51 -12.42 14.57 -17.17
C ILE A 51 -12.52 14.90 -15.67
N GLY A 52 -13.72 15.28 -15.20
CA GLY A 52 -13.91 15.67 -13.80
C GLY A 52 -13.63 14.54 -12.82
N PHE A 53 -14.12 13.34 -13.13
CA PHE A 53 -13.86 12.11 -12.38
C PHE A 53 -13.73 10.94 -13.36
N ALA A 54 -12.59 10.29 -13.36
CA ALA A 54 -12.26 9.14 -14.19
C ALA A 54 -12.41 7.84 -13.39
N THR A 55 -12.97 6.83 -14.03
CA THR A 55 -13.20 5.48 -13.51
C THR A 55 -12.30 4.47 -14.21
N GLU A 56 -12.36 3.20 -13.81
CA GLU A 56 -11.68 2.09 -14.48
C GLU A 56 -12.07 1.94 -15.96
N ASN A 57 -13.23 2.47 -16.36
CA ASN A 57 -13.71 2.45 -17.75
C ASN A 57 -13.11 3.58 -18.61
N ASP A 58 -12.54 4.61 -17.97
CA ASP A 58 -11.98 5.79 -18.65
C ASP A 58 -10.47 5.65 -18.92
N ILE A 59 -9.79 4.75 -18.22
CA ILE A 59 -8.35 4.48 -18.36
C ILE A 59 -8.09 3.37 -19.39
N PRO A 60 -6.86 3.25 -19.92
CA PRO A 60 -6.49 2.11 -20.75
C PRO A 60 -6.73 0.79 -20.01
N LYS A 61 -6.93 -0.30 -20.74
CA LYS A 61 -6.96 -1.62 -20.13
C LYS A 61 -5.55 -1.96 -19.65
N LEU A 62 -5.39 -2.09 -18.33
CA LEU A 62 -4.14 -2.45 -17.67
C LEU A 62 -4.30 -3.85 -17.08
N GLU A 63 -3.49 -4.81 -17.51
CA GLU A 63 -3.61 -6.22 -17.13
C GLU A 63 -2.42 -6.71 -16.28
N SER A 64 -1.40 -5.87 -16.11
CA SER A 64 -0.19 -6.21 -15.34
C SER A 64 0.34 -5.06 -14.48
N ILE A 65 1.16 -5.41 -13.48
CA ILE A 65 1.82 -4.44 -12.61
C ILE A 65 2.68 -3.46 -13.42
N VAL A 66 3.47 -3.94 -14.40
CA VAL A 66 4.32 -3.06 -15.21
C VAL A 66 3.52 -2.04 -16.01
N GLU A 67 2.37 -2.44 -16.58
CA GLU A 67 1.49 -1.52 -17.31
C GLU A 67 0.90 -0.47 -16.37
N PHE A 68 0.50 -0.87 -15.16
CA PHE A 68 -0.05 0.07 -14.19
C PHE A 68 1.00 1.05 -13.66
N VAL A 69 2.21 0.58 -13.35
CA VAL A 69 3.34 1.46 -12.99
C VAL A 69 3.60 2.45 -14.14
N ASN A 70 3.70 1.97 -15.38
CA ASN A 70 3.94 2.83 -16.53
C ASN A 70 2.83 3.86 -16.73
N PHE A 71 1.57 3.49 -16.49
CA PHE A 71 0.42 4.39 -16.56
C PHE A 71 0.53 5.52 -15.52
N LEU A 72 0.89 5.19 -14.28
CA LEU A 72 1.04 6.18 -13.21
C LEU A 72 2.29 7.07 -13.37
N GLU A 73 3.39 6.54 -13.92
CA GLU A 73 4.64 7.30 -14.10
C GLU A 73 4.64 8.17 -15.37
N ASN A 74 3.97 7.74 -16.44
CA ASN A 74 3.98 8.43 -17.74
C ASN A 74 2.66 9.11 -18.08
N GLY A 75 1.64 8.97 -17.24
CA GLY A 75 0.37 9.65 -17.40
C GLY A 75 0.50 11.16 -17.20
N ASP A 76 -0.48 11.91 -17.72
CA ASP A 76 -0.75 13.26 -17.19
C ASP A 76 -0.93 13.18 -15.67
N TYR A 77 -0.67 14.26 -14.94
CA TYR A 77 -0.88 14.29 -13.49
C TYR A 77 -2.29 13.79 -13.11
N ILE A 78 -2.36 12.72 -12.30
CA ILE A 78 -3.60 12.09 -11.83
C ILE A 78 -3.64 12.16 -10.31
N ASP A 79 -4.74 12.66 -9.75
CA ASP A 79 -5.00 12.53 -8.31
C ASP A 79 -5.88 11.30 -8.09
N ILE A 80 -5.29 10.24 -7.54
CA ILE A 80 -6.01 9.01 -7.21
C ILE A 80 -6.82 9.25 -5.94
N ILE A 81 -8.13 9.05 -6.02
CA ILE A 81 -9.05 9.12 -4.88
C ILE A 81 -9.25 7.72 -4.30
N GLN A 82 -9.40 6.72 -5.17
CA GLN A 82 -9.57 5.34 -4.77
C GLN A 82 -8.99 4.41 -5.83
N CYS A 83 -8.28 3.37 -5.40
CA CYS A 83 -7.84 2.32 -6.30
C CYS A 83 -7.91 0.98 -5.58
N GLU A 84 -8.63 0.04 -6.19
CA GLU A 84 -8.71 -1.34 -5.71
C GLU A 84 -8.38 -2.28 -6.87
N ILE A 85 -7.35 -3.10 -6.66
CA ILE A 85 -6.94 -4.12 -7.64
C ILE A 85 -6.85 -5.50 -7.00
N GLU A 86 -7.37 -6.49 -7.71
CA GLU A 86 -7.03 -7.89 -7.48
C GLU A 86 -5.65 -8.15 -8.09
N ILE A 87 -4.74 -8.73 -7.30
CA ILE A 87 -3.46 -9.26 -7.76
C ILE A 87 -3.67 -10.77 -7.93
N ILE A 88 -3.76 -11.22 -9.17
CA ILE A 88 -4.28 -12.55 -9.51
C ILE A 88 -3.43 -13.64 -8.82
N GLY A 89 -4.09 -14.47 -8.00
CA GLY A 89 -3.49 -15.59 -7.27
C GLY A 89 -2.68 -15.18 -6.03
N ILE A 90 -2.75 -13.92 -5.60
CA ILE A 90 -1.97 -13.38 -4.49
C ILE A 90 -2.87 -12.72 -3.43
N GLY A 91 -3.79 -11.85 -3.86
CA GLY A 91 -4.58 -11.05 -2.95
C GLY A 91 -5.07 -9.75 -3.57
N LYS A 92 -5.16 -8.69 -2.78
CA LYS A 92 -5.69 -7.38 -3.16
C LYS A 92 -4.78 -6.25 -2.69
N LEU A 93 -4.72 -5.17 -3.46
CA LEU A 93 -4.24 -3.86 -3.02
C LEU A 93 -5.39 -2.87 -3.09
N SER A 94 -5.56 -2.09 -2.02
CA SER A 94 -6.51 -0.98 -1.93
C SER A 94 -5.79 0.28 -1.48
N THR A 95 -6.11 1.42 -2.07
CA THR A 95 -5.60 2.73 -1.68
C THR A 95 -6.72 3.77 -1.63
N HIS A 96 -6.54 4.76 -0.75
CA HIS A 96 -7.45 5.88 -0.57
C HIS A 96 -6.66 7.19 -0.55
N ASP A 97 -7.13 8.18 -1.31
CA ASP A 97 -6.54 9.51 -1.51
C ASP A 97 -5.04 9.52 -1.87
N ASP A 98 -4.52 8.42 -2.43
CA ASP A 98 -3.08 8.20 -2.68
C ASP A 98 -2.16 8.38 -1.45
N GLY A 99 -2.76 8.42 -0.25
CA GLY A 99 -2.06 8.67 1.00
C GLY A 99 -1.75 7.40 1.79
N GLU A 100 -2.42 6.30 1.47
CA GLU A 100 -2.28 5.04 2.17
C GLU A 100 -2.46 3.84 1.24
N CYS A 101 -1.78 2.75 1.58
CA CYS A 101 -1.84 1.51 0.84
C CYS A 101 -2.12 0.34 1.78
N CYS A 102 -3.15 -0.43 1.46
CA CYS A 102 -3.54 -1.63 2.18
C CYS A 102 -3.39 -2.86 1.27
N PHE A 103 -2.70 -3.88 1.75
CA PHE A 103 -2.63 -5.19 1.10
C PHE A 103 -3.44 -6.20 1.89
N THR A 104 -4.23 -7.02 1.22
CA THR A 104 -4.87 -8.21 1.81
C THR A 104 -4.34 -9.44 1.10
N LEU A 105 -3.64 -10.33 1.81
CA LEU A 105 -2.86 -11.43 1.23
C LEU A 105 -3.19 -12.77 1.90
N ASP A 106 -3.11 -13.84 1.12
CA ASP A 106 -3.33 -15.20 1.64
C ASP A 106 -2.03 -15.84 2.18
N SER A 107 -0.85 -15.41 1.68
CA SER A 107 0.46 -15.97 2.08
C SER A 107 1.17 -15.10 3.12
N LYS A 108 1.52 -15.72 4.26
CA LYS A 108 2.35 -15.12 5.30
C LYS A 108 3.75 -14.74 4.78
N GLU A 109 4.34 -15.58 3.95
CA GLU A 109 5.67 -15.38 3.39
C GLU A 109 5.68 -14.13 2.52
N MET A 110 4.70 -13.99 1.62
CA MET A 110 4.58 -12.81 0.78
C MET A 110 4.27 -11.54 1.59
N THR A 111 3.42 -11.63 2.62
CA THR A 111 3.21 -10.53 3.58
C THR A 111 4.52 -10.03 4.15
N PHE A 112 5.38 -10.94 4.61
CA PHE A 112 6.66 -10.58 5.23
C PHE A 112 7.62 -9.99 4.21
N GLU A 113 7.65 -10.50 2.98
CA GLU A 113 8.44 -9.93 1.89
C GLU A 113 8.01 -8.49 1.57
N LEU A 114 6.71 -8.21 1.47
CA LEU A 114 6.24 -6.85 1.20
C LEU A 114 6.58 -5.87 2.32
N ILE A 115 6.43 -6.27 3.59
CA ILE A 115 6.84 -5.46 4.74
C ILE A 115 8.33 -5.13 4.63
N LYS A 116 9.18 -6.13 4.34
CA LYS A 116 10.62 -5.91 4.20
C LYS A 116 10.95 -4.98 3.04
N LYS A 117 10.33 -5.17 1.87
CA LYS A 117 10.52 -4.31 0.70
C LYS A 117 10.10 -2.85 0.96
N ALA A 118 9.03 -2.64 1.70
CA ALA A 118 8.53 -1.31 2.04
C ALA A 118 9.38 -0.60 3.09
N ALA A 119 9.99 -1.36 4.01
CA ALA A 119 10.77 -0.84 5.12
C ALA A 119 12.16 -0.29 4.72
N PRO A 120 12.70 0.71 5.44
CA PRO A 120 14.10 1.12 5.32
C PRO A 120 15.03 -0.06 5.58
N ILE A 121 16.09 -0.21 4.77
CA ILE A 121 16.94 -1.40 4.76
C ILE A 121 17.59 -1.68 6.12
N GLU A 122 17.91 -0.61 6.87
CA GLU A 122 18.52 -0.65 8.20
C GLU A 122 17.58 -1.22 9.27
N TYR A 123 16.26 -1.17 9.03
CA TYR A 123 15.24 -1.47 10.05
C TYR A 123 14.26 -2.57 9.64
N GLN A 124 14.44 -3.22 8.48
CA GLN A 124 13.49 -4.23 7.95
C GLN A 124 13.12 -5.31 8.97
N ASP A 125 14.11 -5.98 9.54
CA ASP A 125 13.87 -7.08 10.50
C ASP A 125 13.29 -6.57 11.82
N LYS A 126 13.68 -5.36 12.24
CA LYS A 126 13.15 -4.71 13.45
C LYS A 126 11.67 -4.38 13.28
N ILE A 127 11.28 -3.75 12.18
CA ILE A 127 9.88 -3.41 11.86
C ILE A 127 9.04 -4.69 11.75
N LEU A 128 9.52 -5.69 11.02
CA LEU A 128 8.81 -6.95 10.86
C LEU A 128 8.60 -7.66 12.21
N SER A 129 9.65 -7.74 13.04
CA SER A 129 9.55 -8.34 14.37
C SER A 129 8.54 -7.60 15.25
N GLU A 130 8.53 -6.26 15.22
CA GLU A 130 7.57 -5.46 15.97
C GLU A 130 6.13 -5.70 15.53
N LEU A 131 5.87 -5.76 14.22
CA LEU A 131 4.54 -6.02 13.66
C LEU A 131 4.04 -7.43 14.04
N ILE A 132 4.92 -8.43 14.02
CA ILE A 132 4.57 -9.80 14.42
C ILE A 132 4.22 -9.86 15.92
N ASN A 133 5.00 -9.18 16.77
CA ASN A 133 4.81 -9.19 18.22
C ASN A 133 3.69 -8.26 18.70
N ASN A 134 3.26 -7.31 17.87
CA ASN A 134 2.25 -6.30 18.20
C ASN A 134 1.16 -6.19 17.12
N GLN A 135 0.60 -7.33 16.70
CA GLN A 135 -0.51 -7.35 15.75
C GLN A 135 -1.66 -6.45 16.24
N ASN A 136 -2.37 -5.85 15.28
CA ASN A 136 -3.47 -4.89 15.52
C ASN A 136 -3.03 -3.59 16.20
N LYS A 137 -1.73 -3.24 16.16
CA LYS A 137 -1.22 -1.93 16.57
C LYS A 137 -0.51 -1.24 15.41
N TYR A 138 -0.64 0.08 15.37
CA TYR A 138 0.12 0.94 14.48
C TYR A 138 1.54 1.08 15.02
N ILE A 139 2.51 0.83 14.17
CA ILE A 139 3.93 0.91 14.47
C ILE A 139 4.53 2.04 13.64
N LYS A 140 5.08 3.05 14.32
CA LYS A 140 5.85 4.12 13.70
C LYS A 140 7.32 3.91 14.04
N ILE A 141 8.19 4.19 13.07
CA ILE A 141 9.63 4.20 13.28
C ILE A 141 10.19 5.56 12.88
N ASP A 142 11.00 6.16 13.75
CA ASP A 142 11.69 7.42 13.44
C ASP A 142 13.00 7.19 12.67
N SER A 143 13.66 8.28 12.26
CA SER A 143 14.93 8.22 11.53
C SER A 143 16.08 7.58 12.32
N ASN A 144 15.98 7.55 13.66
CA ASN A 144 16.96 6.92 14.55
C ASN A 144 16.61 5.45 14.86
N GLY A 145 15.52 4.94 14.28
CA GLY A 145 15.06 3.58 14.49
C GLY A 145 14.28 3.38 15.79
N ASN A 146 13.86 4.44 16.49
CA ASN A 146 12.99 4.33 17.66
C ASN A 146 11.58 3.93 17.23
N ILE A 147 10.93 3.07 18.02
CA ILE A 147 9.60 2.53 17.72
C ILE A 147 8.57 3.14 18.66
N GLU A 148 7.54 3.71 18.07
CA GLU A 148 6.31 4.12 18.76
C GLU A 148 5.17 3.18 18.36
N ARG A 149 4.25 2.92 19.31
CA ARG A 149 3.14 1.99 19.12
C ARG A 149 1.84 2.67 19.51
N TYR A 150 0.82 2.55 18.67
CA TYR A 150 -0.50 3.13 18.90
C TYR A 150 -1.58 2.06 18.74
N PHE A 151 -2.60 2.08 19.60
CA PHE A 151 -3.68 1.10 19.58
C PHE A 151 -4.75 1.42 18.53
N THR A 152 -4.92 2.70 18.20
CA THR A 152 -5.88 3.16 17.20
C THR A 152 -5.24 4.17 16.25
N PHE A 153 -5.85 4.36 15.08
CA PHE A 153 -5.42 5.40 14.14
C PHE A 153 -5.55 6.81 14.75
N ASN A 154 -6.61 7.04 15.53
CA ASN A 154 -6.81 8.31 16.24
C ASN A 154 -5.68 8.60 17.24
N ASP A 155 -5.14 7.58 17.90
CA ASP A 155 -4.00 7.75 18.79
C ASP A 155 -2.74 8.13 17.99
N TYR A 156 -2.52 7.50 16.83
CA TYR A 156 -1.43 7.86 15.92
C TYR A 156 -1.53 9.32 15.48
N ILE A 157 -2.67 9.74 14.93
CA ILE A 157 -2.87 11.11 14.40
C ILE A 157 -2.69 12.17 15.49
N LYS A 158 -3.21 11.95 16.72
CA LYS A 158 -3.05 12.91 17.82
C LYS A 158 -1.59 13.14 18.23
N ASN A 159 -0.73 12.15 18.04
CA ASN A 159 0.69 12.21 18.44
C ASN A 159 1.63 12.50 17.25
N CYS A 160 1.10 12.52 16.03
CA CYS A 160 1.86 12.73 14.80
C CYS A 160 1.14 13.75 13.89
N PRO A 161 1.07 15.04 14.27
CA PRO A 161 0.49 16.09 13.45
C PRO A 161 1.33 16.42 12.21
#